data_AF-A0A1L7CNG4-F1
#
_entry.id   AF-A0A1L7CNG4-F1
#
_cell.length_a   1.000
_cell.length_b   1.000
_cell.length_c   1.000
_cell.angle_alpha   90.00
_cell.angle_beta   90.00
_cell.angle_gamma   90.00
#
_symmetry.space_group_name_H-M   'P 1'
#
loop_
_entity.id
_entity.type
_entity.pdbx_description
1 polymer ?
#
loop_
_entity_poly.entity_id
_entity_poly.type
_entity_poly.pdbx_seq_one_letter_code
_entity_poly.pdbx_strand_id
1 'polypeptide(L)'
;MTDFGQLEEQQEPYDIAFSFKDKRFELSPTVEDILAFQTDVVRAREENADSNQATWARVAKLVGSKINKTTGKITGGVLAELKDLGASYVQMERVISAIHFKYTIGDDLAKAYFSTGNLGKALDSVKNGTPPSQETPTGAGETSGDA
;
A
#
# COMPACT_ATOMS: atom_id res chain seq x y z
N MET A 1 -8.34 3.20 -35.56
CA MET A 1 -8.82 3.34 -34.18
C MET A 1 -8.43 2.07 -33.46
N THR A 2 -7.59 2.17 -32.44
CA THR A 2 -7.29 1.02 -31.58
C THR A 2 -8.54 0.75 -30.74
N ASP A 3 -9.16 -0.41 -30.93
CA ASP A 3 -10.19 -0.92 -30.04
C ASP A 3 -9.50 -1.47 -28.79
N PHE A 4 -9.76 -0.83 -27.64
CA PHE A 4 -9.11 -1.14 -26.37
C PHE A 4 -9.86 -2.22 -25.55
N GLY A 5 -10.93 -2.82 -26.09
CA GLY A 5 -11.72 -3.82 -25.37
C GLY A 5 -12.59 -3.22 -24.25
N GLN A 6 -13.35 -4.08 -23.56
CA GLN A 6 -14.24 -3.70 -22.45
C GLN A 6 -13.41 -3.50 -21.17
N LEU A 7 -13.11 -2.24 -20.85
CA LEU A 7 -12.40 -1.74 -19.66
C LEU A 7 -13.24 -1.86 -18.36
N GLU A 8 -13.88 -3.01 -18.11
CA GLU A 8 -14.73 -3.18 -16.92
C GLU A 8 -13.92 -3.12 -15.60
N GLU A 9 -12.60 -3.37 -15.64
CA GLU A 9 -11.69 -3.19 -14.50
C GLU A 9 -11.45 -1.71 -14.09
N GLN A 10 -11.93 -0.73 -14.86
CA GLN A 10 -11.85 0.70 -14.51
C GLN A 10 -13.14 1.26 -13.86
N GLN A 11 -14.09 0.41 -13.46
CA GLN A 11 -15.38 0.88 -12.91
C GLN A 11 -15.34 1.24 -11.42
N GLU A 12 -14.25 0.96 -10.71
CA GLU A 12 -14.10 1.40 -9.32
C GLU A 12 -13.89 2.93 -9.28
N PRO A 13 -14.66 3.69 -8.47
CA PRO A 13 -14.59 5.15 -8.43
C PRO A 13 -13.24 5.67 -7.91
N TYR A 14 -12.46 4.81 -7.26
CA TYR A 14 -11.15 5.12 -6.71
C TYR A 14 -10.13 4.03 -7.03
N ASP A 15 -8.92 4.43 -7.39
CA ASP A 15 -7.85 3.50 -7.73
C ASP A 15 -7.26 2.80 -6.48
N ILE A 16 -7.27 3.51 -5.35
CA ILE A 16 -6.88 2.98 -4.04
C ILE A 16 -7.99 3.26 -3.05
N ALA A 17 -8.52 2.21 -2.42
CA ALA A 17 -9.49 2.34 -1.33
C ALA A 17 -9.18 1.34 -0.20
N PHE A 18 -9.20 1.81 1.05
CA PHE A 18 -9.06 0.96 2.24
C PHE A 18 -9.61 1.66 3.48
N SER A 19 -9.79 0.91 4.57
CA SER A 19 -10.29 1.45 5.85
C SER A 19 -9.29 1.21 6.97
N PHE A 20 -9.21 2.16 7.90
CA PHE A 20 -8.43 2.05 9.14
C PHE A 20 -9.16 2.76 10.28
N LYS A 21 -9.42 2.06 11.39
CA LYS A 21 -10.10 2.57 12.60
C LYS A 21 -11.31 3.46 12.25
N ASP A 22 -12.27 2.86 11.54
CA ASP A 22 -13.54 3.48 11.12
C ASP A 22 -13.45 4.63 10.12
N LYS A 23 -12.24 5.00 9.68
CA LYS A 23 -12.04 5.94 8.59
C LYS A 23 -11.78 5.21 7.28
N ARG A 24 -12.48 5.63 6.22
CA ARG A 24 -12.26 5.19 4.85
C ARG A 24 -11.35 6.17 4.13
N PHE A 25 -10.35 5.63 3.43
CA PHE A 25 -9.41 6.35 2.59
C PHE A 25 -9.69 5.97 1.14
N GLU A 26 -9.84 6.98 0.29
CA GLU A 26 -10.21 6.86 -1.11
C GLU A 26 -9.34 7.82 -1.92
N LEU A 27 -8.58 7.28 -2.87
CA LEU A 27 -7.53 8.02 -3.58
C LEU A 27 -7.53 7.60 -5.05
N SER A 28 -7.36 8.59 -5.91
CA SER A 28 -7.12 8.40 -7.34
C SER A 28 -5.94 9.29 -7.74
N PRO A 29 -4.69 8.79 -7.61
CA PRO A 29 -3.53 9.52 -8.10
C PRO A 29 -3.71 9.89 -9.57
N THR A 30 -3.21 11.05 -9.99
CA THR A 30 -3.35 11.44 -11.39
C THR A 30 -2.46 10.58 -12.29
N VAL A 31 -2.73 10.61 -13.60
CA VAL A 31 -1.86 9.93 -14.58
C VAL A 31 -0.42 10.45 -14.47
N GLU A 32 -0.25 11.76 -14.26
CA GLU A 32 1.07 12.38 -14.05
C GLU A 32 1.76 11.85 -12.78
N ASP A 33 1.03 11.69 -11.69
CA ASP A 33 1.57 11.13 -10.45
C ASP A 33 2.03 9.68 -10.64
N ILE A 34 1.23 8.87 -11.35
CA ILE A 34 1.57 7.48 -11.66
C ILE A 34 2.79 7.42 -12.58
N LEU A 35 2.85 8.25 -13.62
CA LEU A 35 4.01 8.31 -14.52
C LEU A 35 5.28 8.75 -13.78
N ALA A 36 5.18 9.73 -12.89
CA ALA A 36 6.29 10.17 -12.06
C ALA A 36 6.79 9.05 -11.12
N PHE A 37 5.87 8.28 -10.55
CA PHE A 37 6.20 7.10 -9.76
C PHE A 37 6.95 6.05 -10.59
N GLN A 38 6.42 5.67 -11.76
CA GLN A 38 7.05 4.67 -12.63
C GLN A 38 8.45 5.09 -13.07
N THR A 39 8.61 6.34 -13.48
CA THR A 39 9.89 6.92 -13.87
C THR A 39 10.91 6.82 -12.73
N ASP A 40 10.50 7.12 -11.50
CA ASP A 40 11.38 7.04 -10.34
C ASP A 40 11.71 5.58 -9.94
N VAL A 41 10.81 4.63 -10.15
CA VAL A 41 11.09 3.19 -9.94
C VAL A 41 12.12 2.69 -10.95
N VAL A 42 11.92 2.97 -12.24
CA VAL A 42 12.84 2.53 -13.31
C VAL A 42 14.24 3.10 -13.07
N ARG A 43 14.34 4.41 -12.83
CA ARG A 43 15.61 5.06 -12.53
C ARG A 43 16.31 4.46 -11.31
N ALA A 44 15.57 4.27 -10.20
CA ALA A 44 16.17 3.71 -8.98
C ALA A 44 16.70 2.28 -9.18
N ARG A 45 16.06 1.48 -10.03
CA ARG A 45 16.53 0.14 -10.40
C ARG A 45 17.79 0.19 -11.24
N GLU A 46 17.84 1.06 -12.25
CA GLU A 46 19.02 1.27 -13.10
C GLU A 46 20.24 1.74 -12.28
N GLU A 47 20.01 2.59 -11.29
CA GLU A 47 21.04 3.13 -10.40
C GLU A 47 21.40 2.21 -9.22
N ASN A 48 20.73 1.05 -9.07
CA ASN A 48 20.81 0.19 -7.87
C ASN A 48 20.58 0.96 -6.55
N ALA A 49 19.76 2.00 -6.59
CA ALA A 49 19.41 2.88 -5.47
C ALA A 49 18.03 2.54 -4.87
N ASP A 50 17.41 1.45 -5.32
CA ASP A 50 16.09 1.02 -4.86
C ASP A 50 16.17 0.46 -3.43
N SER A 51 15.65 1.25 -2.48
CA SER A 51 15.70 0.97 -1.05
C SER A 51 14.33 1.17 -0.42
N ASN A 52 14.12 0.64 0.79
CA ASN A 52 12.86 0.83 1.49
C ASN A 52 12.52 2.32 1.67
N GLN A 53 13.53 3.14 1.99
CA GLN A 53 13.33 4.59 2.13
C GLN A 53 12.92 5.26 0.81
N ALA A 54 13.45 4.79 -0.33
CA ALA A 54 13.04 5.26 -1.65
C ALA A 54 11.58 4.88 -1.95
N THR A 55 11.18 3.65 -1.63
CA THR A 55 9.79 3.19 -1.76
C THR A 55 8.83 4.01 -0.91
N TRP A 56 9.16 4.25 0.36
CA TRP A 56 8.40 5.14 1.23
C TRP A 56 8.25 6.54 0.64
N ALA A 57 9.35 7.13 0.15
CA ALA A 57 9.32 8.47 -0.42
C ALA A 57 8.47 8.57 -1.70
N ARG A 58 8.51 7.53 -2.55
CA ARG A 58 7.69 7.45 -3.77
C ARG A 58 6.21 7.34 -3.45
N VAL A 59 5.84 6.37 -2.61
CA VAL A 59 4.44 6.13 -2.26
C VAL A 59 3.88 7.30 -1.46
N ALA A 60 4.66 7.91 -0.57
CA ALA A 60 4.23 9.10 0.16
C ALA A 60 3.73 10.19 -0.79
N LYS A 61 4.45 10.48 -1.88
CA LYS A 61 4.02 11.47 -2.87
C LYS A 61 2.70 11.09 -3.53
N LEU A 62 2.55 9.82 -3.94
CA LEU A 62 1.31 9.32 -4.56
C LEU A 62 0.07 9.52 -3.67
N VAL A 63 0.24 9.40 -2.36
CA VAL A 63 -0.87 9.52 -1.39
C VAL A 63 -0.96 10.91 -0.75
N GLY A 64 -0.38 11.93 -1.38
CA GLY A 64 -0.41 13.32 -0.93
C GLY A 64 0.42 13.61 0.33
N SER A 65 1.27 12.67 0.76
CA SER A 65 2.12 12.78 1.93
C SER A 65 3.54 13.22 1.59
N LYS A 66 4.21 13.82 2.57
CA LYS A 66 5.63 14.20 2.51
C LYS A 66 6.38 13.59 3.67
N ILE A 67 7.57 13.08 3.40
CA ILE A 67 8.47 12.52 4.42
C ILE A 67 9.76 13.34 4.42
N ASN A 68 10.10 13.91 5.58
CA ASN A 68 11.41 14.48 5.80
C ASN A 68 12.40 13.34 6.04
N LYS A 69 13.30 13.10 5.07
CA LYS A 69 14.24 11.96 5.08
C LYS A 69 15.22 11.97 6.26
N THR A 70 15.50 13.15 6.84
CA THR A 70 16.44 13.29 7.96
C THR A 70 15.78 13.00 9.30
N THR A 71 14.53 13.43 9.48
CA THR A 71 13.83 13.34 10.78
C THR A 71 12.79 12.22 10.84
N GLY A 72 12.46 11.60 9.69
CA GLY A 72 11.35 10.66 9.58
C GLY A 72 9.97 11.32 9.72
N LYS A 73 9.89 12.65 9.83
CA LYS A 73 8.63 13.36 10.01
C LYS A 73 7.75 13.23 8.77
N ILE A 74 6.54 12.73 8.98
CA ILE A 74 5.48 12.60 7.96
C ILE A 74 4.53 13.79 8.10
N THR A 75 4.17 14.44 6.99
CA THR A 75 3.22 15.56 6.96
C THR A 75 2.32 15.48 5.75
N GLY A 76 1.04 15.84 5.91
CA GLY A 76 0.04 15.88 4.85
C GLY A 76 -0.39 14.49 4.34
N GLY A 77 -1.56 14.45 3.72
CA GLY A 77 -2.10 13.25 3.06
C GLY A 77 -2.27 12.04 3.96
N VAL A 78 -2.40 10.88 3.31
CA VAL A 78 -2.85 9.64 3.94
C VAL A 78 -1.93 9.15 5.04
N LEU A 79 -0.60 9.20 4.84
CA LEU A 79 0.34 8.69 5.85
C LEU A 79 0.35 9.53 7.12
N ALA A 80 0.16 10.86 6.99
CA ALA A 80 0.02 11.72 8.17
C ALA A 80 -1.28 11.40 8.93
N GLU A 81 -2.38 11.25 8.20
CA GLU A 81 -3.68 10.91 8.80
C GLU A 81 -3.66 9.52 9.47
N LEU A 82 -3.04 8.52 8.84
CA LEU A 82 -2.86 7.19 9.44
C LEU A 82 -2.04 7.26 10.73
N LYS A 83 -0.94 8.01 10.72
CA LYS A 83 -0.12 8.23 11.91
C LYS A 83 -0.93 8.91 13.01
N ASP A 84 -1.75 9.91 12.69
CA ASP A 84 -2.55 10.65 13.67
C ASP A 84 -3.72 9.79 14.23
N LEU A 85 -4.22 8.83 13.45
CA LEU A 85 -5.11 7.76 13.92
C LEU A 85 -4.38 6.67 14.73
N GLY A 86 -3.07 6.78 14.92
CA GLY A 86 -2.26 5.84 15.69
C GLY A 86 -1.96 4.54 14.96
N ALA A 87 -1.77 4.58 13.63
CA ALA A 87 -1.20 3.47 12.88
C ALA A 87 0.26 3.23 13.29
N SER A 88 0.63 1.97 13.51
CA SER A 88 2.02 1.59 13.78
C SER A 88 2.86 1.68 12.50
N TYR A 89 4.20 1.69 12.65
CA TYR A 89 5.11 1.62 11.51
C TYR A 89 4.80 0.42 10.60
N VAL A 90 4.54 -0.75 11.18
CA VAL A 90 4.23 -1.99 10.43
C VAL A 90 2.93 -1.87 9.64
N GLN A 91 1.92 -1.20 10.20
CA GLN A 91 0.65 -0.96 9.50
C GLN A 91 0.83 0.02 8.33
N MET A 92 1.62 1.09 8.53
CA MET A 92 1.95 2.03 7.47
C MET A 92 2.83 1.39 6.37
N GLU A 93 3.82 0.58 6.76
CA GLU A 93 4.66 -0.21 5.84
C GLU A 93 3.80 -1.13 4.98
N ARG A 94 2.80 -1.80 5.58
CA ARG A 94 1.86 -2.66 4.86
C ARG A 94 1.07 -1.90 3.79
N VAL A 95 0.56 -0.71 4.12
CA VAL A 95 -0.13 0.18 3.17
C VAL A 95 0.83 0.60 2.05
N ILE A 96 2.03 1.06 2.40
CA ILE A 96 3.03 1.53 1.45
C ILE A 96 3.45 0.43 0.47
N SER A 97 3.77 -0.75 1.00
CA SER A 97 4.16 -1.91 0.20
C SER A 97 3.03 -2.40 -0.69
N ALA A 98 1.78 -2.43 -0.22
CA ALA A 98 0.63 -2.80 -1.05
C ALA A 98 0.45 -1.82 -2.22
N ILE A 99 0.51 -0.50 -1.98
CA ILE A 99 0.43 0.50 -3.05
C ILE A 99 1.62 0.38 -4.01
N HIS A 100 2.83 0.15 -3.50
CA HIS A 100 3.99 -0.08 -4.34
C HIS A 100 3.80 -1.30 -5.25
N PHE A 101 3.28 -2.42 -4.72
CA PHE A 101 3.01 -3.62 -5.51
C PHE A 101 1.90 -3.41 -6.54
N LYS A 102 0.86 -2.63 -6.21
CA LYS A 102 -0.22 -2.30 -7.15
C LYS A 102 0.35 -1.73 -8.45
N TYR A 103 1.25 -0.75 -8.32
CA TYR A 103 1.82 -0.07 -9.47
C TYR A 103 3.05 -0.76 -10.08
N THR A 104 3.73 -1.66 -9.37
CA THR A 104 4.95 -2.30 -9.91
C THR A 104 4.77 -3.74 -10.37
N ILE A 105 3.76 -4.44 -9.86
CA ILE A 105 3.52 -5.87 -10.13
C ILE A 105 2.08 -6.08 -10.58
N GLY A 106 1.11 -5.54 -9.85
CA GLY A 106 -0.31 -5.61 -10.18
C GLY A 106 -1.23 -5.69 -8.97
N ASP A 107 -2.52 -5.52 -9.23
CA ASP A 107 -3.59 -5.42 -8.23
C ASP A 107 -3.74 -6.68 -7.35
N ASP A 108 -3.63 -7.87 -7.92
CA ASP A 108 -3.84 -9.13 -7.19
C ASP A 108 -2.84 -9.33 -6.06
N LEU A 109 -1.55 -9.09 -6.35
CA LEU A 109 -0.51 -9.18 -5.34
C LEU A 109 -0.65 -8.08 -4.28
N ALA A 110 -1.02 -6.86 -4.71
CA ALA A 110 -1.26 -5.76 -3.78
C ALA A 110 -2.35 -6.10 -2.77
N LYS A 111 -3.49 -6.60 -3.26
CA LYS A 111 -4.64 -7.03 -2.43
C LYS A 111 -4.24 -8.19 -1.51
N ALA A 112 -3.56 -9.21 -2.04
CA ALA A 112 -3.10 -10.35 -1.26
C ALA A 112 -2.11 -9.95 -0.15
N TYR A 113 -1.17 -9.07 -0.47
CA TYR A 113 -0.20 -8.56 0.49
C TYR A 113 -0.85 -7.66 1.54
N PHE A 114 -1.80 -6.80 1.15
CA PHE A 114 -2.51 -5.97 2.11
C PHE A 114 -3.24 -6.80 3.18
N SER A 115 -3.90 -7.88 2.75
CA SER A 115 -4.61 -8.78 3.67
C SER A 115 -3.68 -9.59 4.57
N THR A 116 -2.59 -10.14 4.03
CA THR A 116 -1.70 -11.06 4.77
C THR A 116 -0.56 -10.35 5.49
N GLY A 117 -0.06 -9.25 4.93
CA GLY A 117 1.22 -8.59 5.25
C GLY A 117 2.45 -9.47 5.15
N ASN A 118 2.36 -10.57 4.39
CA ASN A 118 3.46 -11.49 4.17
C ASN A 118 3.59 -11.77 2.68
N LEU A 119 4.74 -11.43 2.10
CA LEU A 119 4.96 -11.55 0.66
C LEU A 119 4.93 -13.00 0.18
N GLY A 120 5.45 -13.95 0.97
CA GLY A 120 5.39 -15.37 0.63
C GLY A 120 3.95 -15.87 0.56
N LYS A 121 3.16 -15.64 1.62
CA LYS A 121 1.73 -15.99 1.64
C LYS A 121 0.96 -15.29 0.53
N ALA A 122 1.24 -14.02 0.26
CA ALA A 122 0.59 -13.26 -0.80
C ALA A 122 0.88 -13.84 -2.19
N LEU A 123 2.14 -14.20 -2.47
CA LEU A 123 2.53 -14.85 -3.73
C LEU A 123 1.88 -16.23 -3.86
N ASP A 124 1.82 -17.01 -2.79
CA ASP A 124 1.16 -18.33 -2.80
C ASP A 124 -0.34 -18.20 -3.06
N SER A 125 -1.00 -17.22 -2.43
CA SER A 125 -2.41 -16.89 -2.69
C SER A 125 -2.68 -16.55 -4.16
N VAL A 126 -1.85 -15.70 -4.76
CA VAL A 126 -1.99 -15.31 -6.18
C VAL A 126 -1.74 -16.49 -7.11
N LYS A 127 -0.70 -17.30 -6.85
CA LYS A 127 -0.38 -18.47 -7.69
C LYS A 127 -1.45 -19.56 -7.64
N ASN A 128 -2.04 -19.78 -6.47
CA ASN A 128 -2.98 -20.87 -6.24
C ASN A 128 -4.45 -20.44 -6.38
N GLY A 129 -4.73 -19.20 -6.79
CA GLY A 129 -6.09 -18.66 -6.87
C GLY A 129 -6.84 -18.70 -5.53
N THR A 130 -6.11 -18.73 -4.42
CA THR A 130 -6.70 -18.86 -3.08
C THR A 130 -6.85 -17.46 -2.47
N PRO A 131 -8.07 -17.02 -2.13
CA PRO A 131 -8.26 -15.69 -1.55
C PRO A 131 -7.46 -15.57 -0.25
N PRO A 132 -6.81 -14.42 -0.01
CA PRO A 132 -5.99 -14.21 1.18
C PRO A 132 -6.88 -14.29 2.43
N SER A 133 -6.58 -15.22 3.34
CA SER A 133 -7.26 -15.27 4.64
C SER A 133 -6.84 -14.05 5.47
N GLN A 134 -7.81 -13.28 5.97
CA GLN A 134 -7.55 -12.18 6.90
C GLN A 134 -7.11 -12.75 8.25
N GLU A 135 -5.80 -12.80 8.49
CA GLU A 135 -5.28 -13.01 9.85
C GLU A 135 -5.54 -11.73 10.65
N THR A 136 -6.58 -11.76 11.49
CA THR A 136 -6.84 -10.72 12.48
C THR A 136 -5.65 -10.68 13.46
N PRO A 137 -5.11 -9.51 13.83
CA PRO A 137 -4.08 -9.45 14.86
C PRO A 137 -4.68 -10.02 16.15
N THR A 138 -4.15 -11.14 16.63
CA THR A 138 -4.50 -11.68 17.94
C THR A 138 -4.08 -10.65 18.98
N GLY A 139 -5.07 -9.98 19.57
CA GLY A 139 -4.87 -9.13 20.73
C GLY A 139 -4.25 -9.97 21.84
N ALA A 140 -3.05 -9.60 22.26
CA ALA A 140 -2.43 -10.17 23.45
C ALA A 140 -3.17 -9.65 24.70
N GLY A 141 -3.73 -10.58 25.47
CA GLY A 141 -3.92 -10.40 26.91
C GLY A 141 -5.35 -10.22 27.43
N GLU A 142 -6.20 -11.24 27.29
CA GLU A 142 -7.15 -11.55 28.36
C GLU A 142 -6.50 -12.61 29.26
N THR A 143 -6.06 -12.19 30.44
CA THR A 143 -5.89 -13.09 31.59
C THR A 143 -6.81 -12.60 32.70
N SER A 144 -8.09 -12.94 32.56
CA SER A 144 -8.99 -13.11 33.70
C SER A 144 -8.78 -14.52 34.25
N GLY A 145 -8.39 -14.62 35.51
CA GLY A 145 -8.22 -15.89 36.20
C GLY A 145 -8.04 -15.64 37.69
N ASP A 146 -9.16 -15.41 38.37
CA ASP A 146 -9.31 -15.59 39.81
C ASP A 146 -8.89 -17.01 40.21
N ALA A 147 -8.07 -17.11 41.26
CA ALA A 147 -8.12 -18.15 42.30
C ALA A 147 -7.33 -17.65 43.54
#